data_AF-A0A1T1BS39-F1
#
_entry.id   AF-A0A1T1BS39-F1
#
_cell.length_a   1.000
_cell.length_b   1.000
_cell.length_c   1.000
_cell.angle_alpha   90.00
_cell.angle_beta   90.00
_cell.angle_gamma   90.00
#
_symmetry.space_group_name_H-M   'P 1'
#
loop_
_entity.id
_entity.type
_entity.pdbx_description
1 polymer ?
#
loop_
_entity_poly.entity_id
_entity_poly.type
_entity_poly.pdbx_seq_one_letter_code
_entity_poly.pdbx_strand_id
1 'polypeptide(L)'
;MLLSNLLFSQKKDVAKYVLSQRISSDYELVFLKYNKDYNLYSNPRILYKGKLKTVSGFDENNYSGAKINISKNKKYFVLDNIIKGYAYVQNDSVLHENYNCVIIDIKKSKIVYRMQSDCGGKWNKKNQWVCKNEILF
;
A
#
# COMPACT_ATOMS: atom_id res chain seq x y z
N MET A 1 -18.77 -31.52 41.80
CA MET A 1 -18.80 -30.05 41.95
C MET A 1 -18.51 -29.44 40.59
N LEU A 2 -19.45 -28.62 40.12
CA LEU A 2 -19.33 -27.75 38.93
C LEU A 2 -18.30 -26.64 39.17
N LEU A 3 -17.97 -25.95 38.06
CA LEU A 3 -17.31 -24.65 37.88
C LEU A 3 -15.85 -24.78 37.43
N SER A 4 -15.39 -24.18 36.34
CA SER A 4 -16.00 -23.31 35.33
C SER A 4 -14.90 -23.07 34.30
N ASN A 5 -15.06 -23.56 33.07
CA ASN A 5 -14.16 -23.19 31.98
C ASN A 5 -14.47 -21.73 31.60
N LEU A 6 -13.68 -20.80 32.14
CA LEU A 6 -13.61 -19.43 31.65
C LEU A 6 -13.03 -19.47 30.24
N LEU A 7 -13.92 -19.59 29.24
CA LEU A 7 -13.60 -19.28 27.86
C LEU A 7 -13.33 -17.77 27.79
N PHE A 8 -12.06 -17.39 27.95
CA PHE A 8 -11.58 -16.08 27.54
C PHE A 8 -11.72 -15.98 26.02
N SER A 9 -12.88 -15.51 25.56
CA SER A 9 -13.02 -14.97 24.21
C SER A 9 -12.21 -13.68 24.16
N GLN A 10 -10.94 -13.78 23.77
CA GLN A 10 -10.16 -12.60 23.40
C GLN A 10 -10.91 -11.91 22.26
N LYS A 11 -11.56 -10.79 22.55
CA LYS A 11 -12.03 -9.87 21.51
C LYS A 11 -10.80 -9.53 20.68
N LYS A 12 -10.72 -10.13 19.50
CA LYS A 12 -9.65 -9.90 18.55
C LYS A 12 -9.67 -8.41 18.23
N ASP A 13 -8.65 -7.68 18.68
CA ASP A 13 -8.51 -6.26 18.35
C ASP A 13 -8.65 -6.10 16.84
N VAL A 14 -9.72 -5.43 16.43
CA VAL A 14 -9.93 -5.10 15.03
C VAL A 14 -8.86 -4.07 14.70
N ALA A 15 -7.86 -4.47 13.91
CA ALA A 15 -6.79 -3.58 13.49
C ALA A 15 -7.40 -2.28 12.95
N LYS A 16 -7.14 -1.16 13.62
CA LYS A 16 -7.67 0.14 13.24
C LYS A 16 -6.88 0.65 12.04
N TYR A 17 -7.52 0.69 10.88
CA TYR A 17 -6.95 1.26 9.65
C TYR A 17 -7.17 2.77 9.62
N VAL A 18 -6.17 3.53 9.18
CA VAL A 18 -6.31 4.98 8.96
C VAL A 18 -6.94 5.31 7.61
N LEU A 19 -6.88 4.35 6.68
CA LEU A 19 -7.53 4.41 5.37
C LEU A 19 -7.83 2.97 4.92
N SER A 20 -9.02 2.73 4.38
CA SER A 20 -9.35 1.52 3.64
C SER A 20 -9.93 1.89 2.27
N GLN A 21 -9.48 1.20 1.24
CA GLN A 21 -9.93 1.35 -0.13
C GLN A 21 -10.28 -0.01 -0.72
N ARG A 22 -11.54 -0.15 -1.12
CA ARG A 22 -12.03 -1.37 -1.74
C ARG A 22 -11.41 -1.56 -3.11
N ILE A 23 -10.85 -2.74 -3.36
CA ILE A 23 -10.34 -3.15 -4.68
C ILE A 23 -11.36 -4.04 -5.40
N SER A 24 -11.93 -5.01 -4.67
CA SER A 24 -12.95 -5.94 -5.18
C SER A 24 -13.92 -6.36 -4.08
N SER A 25 -14.74 -7.39 -4.33
CA SER A 25 -15.61 -7.99 -3.31
C SER A 25 -14.82 -8.50 -2.11
N ASP A 26 -13.65 -9.08 -2.36
CA ASP A 26 -12.88 -9.84 -1.37
C ASP A 26 -11.59 -9.16 -0.94
N TYR A 27 -11.17 -8.09 -1.63
CA TYR A 27 -9.89 -7.44 -1.44
C TYR A 27 -10.05 -5.94 -1.16
N GLU A 28 -9.32 -5.48 -0.14
CA GLU A 28 -9.13 -4.06 0.17
C GLU A 28 -7.64 -3.76 0.35
N LEU A 29 -7.24 -2.56 -0.06
CA LEU A 29 -5.98 -1.95 0.38
C LEU A 29 -6.27 -1.15 1.64
N VAL A 30 -5.51 -1.40 2.70
CA VAL A 30 -5.60 -0.62 3.93
C VAL A 30 -4.25 -0.03 4.30
N PHE A 31 -4.25 1.10 4.99
CA PHE A 31 -3.07 1.71 5.57
C PHE A 31 -3.16 1.69 7.09
N LEU A 32 -2.04 1.39 7.74
CA LEU A 32 -1.98 1.32 9.21
C LEU A 32 -1.52 2.64 9.83
N LYS A 33 -0.86 3.52 9.06
CA LYS A 33 -0.27 4.77 9.56
C LYS A 33 -0.58 5.94 8.64
N TYR A 34 -0.74 7.12 9.25
CA TYR A 34 -0.88 8.39 8.56
C TYR A 34 0.07 9.40 9.22
N ASN A 35 0.90 10.03 8.40
CA ASN A 35 1.81 11.09 8.82
C ASN A 35 1.15 12.45 8.52
N LYS A 36 0.87 13.22 9.57
CA LYS A 36 0.20 14.52 9.47
C LYS A 36 1.07 15.59 8.84
N ASP A 37 2.37 15.58 9.11
CA ASP A 37 3.32 16.59 8.64
C ASP A 37 3.49 16.51 7.12
N TYR A 38 3.41 15.29 6.58
CA TYR A 38 3.53 15.06 5.15
C TYR A 38 2.20 14.89 4.43
N ASN A 39 1.09 14.75 5.16
CA ASN A 39 -0.22 14.39 4.61
C ASN A 39 -0.16 13.12 3.74
N LEU A 40 0.50 12.07 4.24
CA LEU A 40 0.72 10.82 3.52
C LEU A 40 0.45 9.59 4.39
N TYR A 41 0.14 8.48 3.74
CA TYR A 41 -0.14 7.19 4.37
C TYR A 41 1.07 6.27 4.28
N SER A 42 1.23 5.35 5.24
CA SER A 42 2.27 4.32 5.19
C SER A 42 1.79 3.00 5.78
N ASN A 43 2.63 1.97 5.69
CA ASN A 43 2.28 0.58 6.03
C ASN A 43 1.05 0.07 5.28
N PRO A 44 1.10 -0.02 3.93
CA PRO A 44 0.04 -0.65 3.17
C PRO A 44 -0.08 -2.14 3.51
N ARG A 45 -1.31 -2.65 3.55
CA ARG A 45 -1.66 -4.06 3.71
C ARG A 45 -2.77 -4.44 2.74
N ILE A 46 -2.76 -5.69 2.29
CA ILE A 46 -3.90 -6.28 1.57
C ILE A 46 -4.78 -7.02 2.57
N LEU A 47 -6.03 -6.57 2.72
CA LEU A 47 -7.04 -7.27 3.49
C LEU A 47 -7.78 -8.24 2.57
N TYR A 48 -7.74 -9.53 2.87
CA TYR A 48 -8.46 -10.58 2.14
C TYR A 48 -9.26 -11.43 3.11
N LYS A 49 -10.60 -11.40 3.00
CA LYS A 49 -11.52 -12.16 3.86
C LYS A 49 -11.19 -12.02 5.36
N GLY A 50 -10.94 -10.78 5.81
CA GLY A 50 -10.59 -10.46 7.19
C GLY A 50 -9.15 -10.77 7.60
N LYS A 51 -8.30 -11.27 6.70
CA LYS A 51 -6.88 -11.53 6.97
C LYS A 51 -6.01 -10.45 6.32
N LEU A 52 -5.20 -9.77 7.12
CA LEU A 52 -4.22 -8.80 6.65
C LEU A 52 -2.97 -9.51 6.12
N LYS A 53 -2.44 -9.01 5.02
CA LYS A 53 -1.17 -9.43 4.43
C LYS A 53 -0.27 -8.24 4.20
N THR A 54 0.99 -8.37 4.56
CA THR A 54 2.04 -7.40 4.22
C THR A 54 2.25 -7.39 2.71
N VAL A 55 2.48 -6.20 2.14
CA VAL A 55 2.89 -6.06 0.74
C VAL A 55 4.39 -6.32 0.64
N SER A 56 4.77 -7.51 0.20
CA SER A 56 6.17 -7.90 0.06
C SER A 56 6.93 -6.95 -0.87
N GLY A 57 8.04 -6.40 -0.36
CA GLY A 57 8.89 -5.45 -1.06
C GLY A 57 8.52 -3.98 -0.83
N PHE A 58 7.40 -3.66 -0.18
CA PHE A 58 7.10 -2.27 0.21
C PHE A 58 7.79 -1.98 1.54
N ASP A 59 8.62 -0.94 1.59
CA ASP A 59 9.28 -0.50 2.83
C ASP A 59 8.26 0.17 3.74
N GLU A 60 8.24 -0.22 5.02
CA GLU A 60 7.31 0.32 6.02
C GLU A 60 7.47 1.82 6.28
N ASN A 61 8.64 2.37 5.96
CA ASN A 61 8.96 3.79 6.10
C ASN A 61 8.62 4.60 4.85
N ASN A 62 8.27 3.93 3.75
CA ASN A 62 7.82 4.62 2.54
C ASN A 62 6.35 5.04 2.68
N TYR A 63 6.03 6.08 1.93
CA TYR A 63 4.74 6.75 1.95
C TYR A 63 3.99 6.56 0.64
N SER A 64 2.68 6.75 0.71
CA SER A 64 1.79 6.77 -0.44
C SER A 64 0.74 7.88 -0.29
N GLY A 65 0.30 8.42 -1.43
CA GLY A 65 -0.96 9.17 -1.48
C GLY A 65 -2.17 8.26 -1.24
N ALA A 66 -3.34 8.87 -1.08
CA ALA A 66 -4.59 8.12 -0.94
C ALA A 66 -5.02 7.45 -2.25
N LYS A 67 -4.65 7.96 -3.42
CA LYS A 67 -5.18 7.49 -4.70
C LYS A 67 -4.49 6.20 -5.16
N ILE A 68 -5.26 5.25 -5.67
CA ILE A 68 -4.76 4.04 -6.34
C ILE A 68 -5.35 3.88 -7.73
N ASN A 69 -4.58 3.31 -8.65
CA ASN A 69 -5.05 2.96 -9.99
C ASN A 69 -5.12 1.44 -10.13
N ILE A 70 -6.34 0.90 -10.23
CA ILE A 70 -6.59 -0.55 -10.25
C ILE A 70 -6.73 -1.02 -11.71
N SER A 71 -6.12 -2.16 -12.04
CA SER A 71 -6.28 -2.78 -13.35
C SER A 71 -7.71 -3.25 -13.58
N LYS A 72 -8.16 -3.32 -14.85
CA LYS A 72 -9.55 -3.69 -15.18
C LYS A 72 -9.93 -5.08 -14.66
N ASN A 73 -8.99 -6.03 -14.67
CA ASN A 73 -9.16 -7.38 -14.15
C ASN A 73 -8.96 -7.50 -12.63
N LYS A 74 -8.68 -6.38 -11.94
CA LYS A 74 -8.46 -6.32 -10.48
C LYS A 74 -7.36 -7.27 -9.98
N LYS A 75 -6.37 -7.58 -10.83
CA LYS A 75 -5.19 -8.36 -10.45
C LYS A 75 -4.05 -7.49 -9.95
N TYR A 76 -4.00 -6.24 -10.41
CA TYR A 76 -2.94 -5.30 -10.09
C TYR A 76 -3.48 -3.95 -9.66
N PHE A 77 -2.71 -3.21 -8.89
CA PHE A 77 -2.88 -1.77 -8.75
C PHE A 77 -1.52 -1.06 -8.72
N VAL A 78 -1.53 0.21 -9.10
CA VAL A 78 -0.39 1.11 -8.94
C VAL A 78 -0.55 1.89 -7.64
N LEU A 79 0.53 1.98 -6.89
CA LEU A 79 0.62 2.72 -5.65
C LEU A 79 1.89 3.58 -5.62
N ASP A 80 1.78 4.78 -5.09
CA ASP A 80 2.94 5.64 -4.82
C ASP A 80 3.85 4.99 -3.76
N ASN A 81 5.15 5.07 -3.96
CA ASN A 81 6.19 4.57 -3.06
C ASN A 81 7.22 5.68 -2.85
N ILE A 82 6.82 6.66 -2.04
CA ILE A 82 7.53 7.90 -1.80
C ILE A 82 8.49 7.69 -0.62
N ILE A 83 9.77 7.89 -0.86
CA ILE A 83 10.77 7.95 0.21
C ILE A 83 10.83 9.41 0.64
N LYS A 84 10.51 9.71 1.90
CA LYS A 84 10.52 11.08 2.42
C LYS A 84 11.05 11.09 3.84
N GLY A 85 12.09 11.87 4.09
CA GLY A 85 12.71 11.93 5.41
C GLY A 85 13.82 12.97 5.49
N TYR A 86 14.15 13.35 6.72
CA TYR A 86 15.26 14.26 6.99
C TYR A 86 16.57 13.48 7.07
N ALA A 87 17.61 13.98 6.41
CA ALA A 87 18.99 13.53 6.63
C ALA A 87 19.80 14.66 7.25
N TYR A 88 20.70 14.32 8.17
CA TYR A 88 21.60 15.28 8.79
C TYR A 88 22.90 15.37 7.99
N VAL A 89 23.25 16.58 7.55
CA VAL A 89 24.52 16.86 6.88
C VAL A 89 25.19 18.00 7.64
N GLN A 90 26.31 17.69 8.32
CA GLN A 90 27.21 18.68 8.93
C GLN A 90 26.52 19.80 9.74
N ASN A 91 25.54 19.42 10.58
CA ASN A 91 24.70 20.25 11.47
C ASN A 91 23.38 20.79 10.90
N ASP A 92 23.10 20.61 9.60
CA ASP A 92 21.81 20.96 9.01
C ASP A 92 20.93 19.72 8.77
N SER A 93 19.62 19.89 8.91
CA SER A 93 18.63 18.87 8.56
C SER A 93 18.05 19.18 7.18
N VAL A 94 18.29 18.32 6.20
CA VAL A 94 17.80 18.47 4.83
C VAL A 94 16.69 17.46 4.58
N LEU A 95 15.54 17.93 4.10
CA LEU A 95 14.45 17.07 3.67
C LEU A 95 14.79 16.44 2.31
N HIS A 96 14.84 15.11 2.28
CA HIS A 96 14.99 14.34 1.05
C HIS A 96 13.66 13.73 0.64
N GLU A 97 13.36 13.81 -0.65
CA GLU A 97 12.18 13.24 -1.27
C GLU A 97 12.57 12.48 -2.54
N ASN A 98 12.09 11.25 -2.67
CA ASN A 98 12.22 10.47 -3.89
C ASN A 98 10.87 9.82 -4.23
N TYR A 99 10.28 10.28 -5.32
CA TYR A 99 8.97 9.87 -5.80
C TYR A 99 9.09 8.71 -6.77
N ASN A 100 8.62 7.54 -6.35
CA ASN A 100 8.50 6.36 -7.19
C ASN A 100 7.06 5.83 -7.12
N CYS A 101 6.70 4.92 -8.00
CA CYS A 101 5.48 4.13 -7.90
C CYS A 101 5.77 2.66 -8.16
N VAL A 102 4.86 1.81 -7.70
CA VAL A 102 5.01 0.37 -7.74
C VAL A 102 3.72 -0.28 -8.22
N ILE A 103 3.86 -1.36 -8.99
CA ILE A 103 2.73 -2.21 -9.37
C ILE A 103 2.71 -3.39 -8.39
N ILE A 104 1.57 -3.61 -7.76
CA ILE A 104 1.37 -4.66 -6.76
C ILE A 104 0.44 -5.73 -7.34
N ASP A 105 0.86 -6.99 -7.29
CA ASP A 105 -0.02 -8.14 -7.49
C ASP A 105 -0.85 -8.36 -6.21
N ILE A 106 -2.17 -8.18 -6.33
CA ILE A 106 -3.11 -8.17 -5.21
C ILE A 106 -3.17 -9.54 -4.53
N LYS A 107 -3.21 -10.62 -5.32
CA LYS A 107 -3.37 -11.98 -4.78
C LYS A 107 -2.10 -12.43 -4.07
N LYS A 108 -0.94 -12.10 -4.66
CA LYS A 108 0.38 -12.41 -4.08
C LYS A 108 0.77 -11.44 -2.97
N SER A 109 0.11 -10.28 -2.85
CA SER A 109 0.46 -9.22 -1.91
C SER A 109 1.94 -8.84 -2.05
N LYS A 110 2.38 -8.56 -3.28
CA LYS A 110 3.80 -8.34 -3.60
C LYS A 110 3.98 -7.31 -4.70
N ILE A 111 5.01 -6.48 -4.59
CA ILE A 111 5.46 -5.61 -5.67
C ILE A 111 6.04 -6.45 -6.81
N VAL A 112 5.50 -6.26 -8.01
CA VAL A 112 5.91 -6.96 -9.23
C VAL A 112 6.63 -6.06 -10.24
N TYR A 113 6.53 -4.74 -10.06
CA TYR A 113 7.22 -3.76 -10.91
C TYR A 113 7.46 -2.45 -10.15
N ARG A 114 8.57 -1.77 -10.43
CA ARG A 114 8.93 -0.48 -9.83
C ARG A 114 9.23 0.53 -10.92
N MET A 115 8.79 1.76 -10.71
CA MET A 115 8.85 2.86 -11.67
C MET A 115 9.40 4.09 -10.96
N GLN A 116 10.53 4.62 -11.47
CA GLN A 116 11.12 5.87 -10.97
C GLN A 116 10.48 7.10 -11.63
N SER A 117 10.03 6.95 -12.86
CA SER A 117 9.21 7.91 -13.60
C SER A 117 7.90 7.25 -14.01
N ASP A 118 6.98 7.99 -14.62
CA ASP A 118 5.82 7.41 -15.35
C ASP A 118 4.67 6.86 -14.48
N CYS A 119 4.55 7.35 -13.24
CA CYS A 119 3.41 7.12 -12.35
C CYS A 119 2.08 7.71 -12.86
N GLY A 120 2.13 8.60 -13.85
CA GLY A 120 0.97 9.16 -14.54
C GLY A 120 0.38 8.30 -15.66
N GLY A 121 0.82 7.05 -15.79
CA GLY A 121 0.28 6.10 -16.77
C GLY A 121 -1.18 5.71 -16.50
N LYS A 122 -1.68 4.80 -17.34
CA LYS A 122 -3.04 4.24 -17.21
C LYS A 122 -3.08 2.78 -17.60
N TRP A 123 -4.01 2.04 -16.99
CA TRP A 123 -4.32 0.68 -17.40
C TRP A 123 -5.05 0.68 -18.74
N ASN A 124 -4.55 -0.07 -19.73
CA ASN A 124 -5.25 -0.29 -20.99
C ASN A 124 -6.26 -1.46 -20.89
N LYS A 125 -7.01 -1.70 -21.97
CA LYS A 125 -8.03 -2.79 -22.02
C LYS A 125 -7.43 -4.20 -21.82
N LYS A 126 -6.13 -4.38 -22.06
CA LYS A 126 -5.38 -5.63 -21.88
C LYS A 126 -4.79 -5.77 -20.46
N ASN A 127 -5.07 -4.83 -19.54
CA ASN A 127 -4.49 -4.77 -18.20
C ASN A 127 -2.98 -4.52 -18.18
N GLN A 128 -2.49 -3.79 -19.18
CA GLN A 128 -1.11 -3.34 -19.23
C GLN A 128 -1.03 -1.89 -18.73
N TRP A 129 0.03 -1.57 -18.01
CA TRP A 129 0.33 -0.19 -17.61
C TRP A 129 0.99 0.52 -18.78
N VAL A 130 0.33 1.55 -19.31
CA VAL A 130 0.80 2.32 -20.46
C VAL A 130 1.07 3.74 -20.03
N CYS A 131 2.26 4.25 -20.34
CA CYS A 131 2.63 5.64 -20.13
C CYS A 131 3.31 6.17 -21.40
N LYS A 132 2.95 7.37 -21.86
CA LYS A 132 3.51 7.99 -23.09
C LYS A 132 3.53 7.06 -24.31
N ASN A 133 2.49 6.23 -24.47
CA ASN A 133 2.34 5.19 -25.51
C ASN A 133 3.28 3.98 -25.41
N GLU A 134 4.08 3.87 -24.35
CA GLU A 134 4.92 2.70 -24.07
C GLU A 134 4.24 1.76 -23.09
N ILE A 135 4.39 0.45 -23.31
CA ILE A 135 3.92 -0.59 -22.39
C ILE A 135 5.03 -0.87 -21.38
N LEU A 136 4.76 -0.60 -20.11
CA LEU A 136 5.72 -0.77 -19.02
C LEU A 136 5.49 -2.09 -18.25
N PHE A 137 4.25 -2.59 -18.24
CA PHE A 137 3.84 -3.83 -17.57
C PHE A 137 2.61 -4.43 -18.27
#